data_AF-A0A447PMT6-F1
#
_entry.id   AF-A0A447PMT6-F1
#
_cell.length_a   1.000
_cell.length_b   1.000
_cell.length_c   1.000
_cell.angle_alpha   90.00
_cell.angle_beta   90.00
_cell.angle_gamma   90.00
#
_symmetry.space_group_name_H-M   'P 1'
#
loop_
_entity.id
_entity.type
_entity.pdbx_description
1 polymer ?
#
loop_
_entity_poly.entity_id
_entity_poly.type
_entity_poly.pdbx_seq_one_letter_code
_entity_poly.pdbx_strand_id
1 'polypeptide(L)'
;MIFSPGNEARGVCGLPFTRQSDNQTVYIPMNIIGNLYVSNGMSAGNTRNEARVQGLSEVFERYVKNRIIAESISLPEIPAEVMARYPAVMESIATLEAEGFPDFRL
;
A
#
# COMPACT_ATOMS: atom_id res chain seq x y z
N MET A 1 20.76 3.80 0.62
CA MET A 1 21.80 3.53 -0.40
C MET A 1 21.37 4.20 -1.68
N ILE A 2 22.10 5.20 -2.15
CA ILE A 2 21.83 5.87 -3.44
C ILE A 2 22.74 5.19 -4.47
N PHE A 3 22.16 4.36 -5.33
CA PHE A 3 22.85 3.83 -6.52
C PHE A 3 22.53 4.75 -7.70
N SER A 4 23.56 5.33 -8.31
CA SER A 4 23.40 6.21 -9.46
C SER A 4 23.11 5.41 -10.74
N PRO A 5 21.97 5.60 -11.42
CA PRO A 5 21.80 5.17 -12.79
C PRO A 5 22.75 5.95 -13.71
N GLY A 6 23.30 5.30 -14.75
CA GLY A 6 24.05 6.00 -15.81
C GLY A 6 25.40 5.41 -16.26
N ASN A 7 25.81 4.23 -15.77
CA ASN A 7 27.03 3.57 -16.26
C ASN A 7 26.67 2.40 -17.20
N GLU A 8 26.49 2.69 -18.49
CA GLU A 8 26.13 1.69 -19.51
C GLU A 8 27.18 0.56 -19.63
N ALA A 9 28.47 0.89 -19.50
CA ALA A 9 29.55 -0.09 -19.58
C ALA A 9 29.52 -1.12 -18.43
N ARG A 10 28.92 -0.78 -17.28
CA ARG A 10 28.71 -1.70 -16.15
C ARG A 10 27.51 -2.63 -16.35
N GLY A 11 26.63 -2.32 -17.30
CA GLY A 11 25.39 -3.06 -17.55
C GLY A 11 24.26 -2.74 -16.58
N VAL A 12 23.19 -3.55 -16.64
CA VAL A 12 21.95 -3.34 -15.86
C VAL A 12 22.12 -3.80 -14.41
N CYS A 13 21.86 -2.90 -13.46
CA CYS A 13 21.85 -3.23 -12.04
C CYS A 13 20.54 -3.93 -11.65
N GLY A 14 20.62 -5.22 -11.30
CA GLY A 14 19.52 -6.00 -10.75
C GLY A 14 19.58 -6.08 -9.22
N LEU A 15 18.43 -5.89 -8.57
CA LEU A 15 18.27 -6.07 -7.13
C LEU A 15 17.67 -7.46 -6.84
N PRO A 16 18.15 -8.20 -5.82
CA PRO A 16 17.67 -9.53 -5.49
C PRO A 16 16.35 -9.47 -4.70
N PHE A 17 15.36 -10.26 -5.12
CA PHE A 17 14.09 -10.50 -4.44
C PHE A 17 13.83 -12.00 -4.30
N THR A 18 13.10 -12.41 -3.26
CA THR A 18 12.68 -13.81 -3.09
C THR A 18 11.27 -14.01 -3.65
N ARG A 19 11.14 -14.86 -4.67
CA ARG A 19 9.83 -15.28 -5.19
C ARG A 19 9.17 -16.24 -4.19
N GLN A 20 7.97 -15.92 -3.74
CA GLN A 20 7.33 -16.66 -2.63
C GLN A 20 6.82 -18.05 -3.01
N SER A 21 6.52 -18.31 -4.29
CA SER A 21 5.98 -19.61 -4.73
C SER A 21 6.98 -20.76 -4.62
N ASP A 22 8.29 -20.47 -4.74
CA ASP A 22 9.35 -21.48 -4.78
C ASP A 22 10.66 -21.06 -4.10
N ASN A 23 10.67 -19.91 -3.42
CA ASN A 23 11.80 -19.36 -2.69
C ASN A 23 13.06 -19.05 -3.53
N GLN A 24 12.94 -18.98 -4.86
CA GLN A 24 14.08 -18.64 -5.71
C GLN A 24 14.41 -17.14 -5.62
N THR A 25 15.71 -16.83 -5.66
CA THR A 25 16.20 -15.46 -5.84
C THR A 25 16.00 -15.04 -7.28
N VAL A 26 15.29 -13.93 -7.49
CA VAL A 26 15.05 -13.30 -8.79
C VAL A 26 15.65 -11.89 -8.76
N TYR A 27 16.37 -11.53 -9.83
CA TYR A 27 16.94 -10.19 -9.98
C TYR A 27 16.00 -9.31 -10.79
N ILE A 28 15.52 -8.23 -10.18
CA ILE A 28 14.66 -7.24 -10.84
C ILE A 28 15.50 -5.98 -11.11
N PRO A 29 15.57 -5.47 -12.36
CA PRO A 29 16.28 -4.24 -12.67
C PRO A 29 15.83 -3.07 -11.80
N MET A 30 16.78 -2.36 -11.19
CA MET A 30 16.49 -1.18 -10.34
C MET A 30 15.69 -0.12 -11.09
N ASN A 31 15.96 0.04 -12.40
CA ASN A 31 15.21 0.96 -13.25
C ASN A 31 13.71 0.62 -13.31
N ILE A 32 13.36 -0.67 -13.40
CA ILE A 32 11.96 -1.13 -13.40
C ILE A 32 11.32 -0.87 -12.03
N ILE A 33 12.04 -1.15 -10.94
CA ILE A 33 11.55 -0.89 -9.57
C ILE A 33 11.26 0.61 -9.38
N GLY A 34 12.22 1.46 -9.71
CA GLY A 34 12.14 2.91 -9.49
C GLY A 34 11.08 3.61 -10.34
N ASN A 35 10.81 3.12 -11.57
CA ASN A 35 9.80 3.74 -12.44
C ASN A 35 8.38 3.21 -12.20
N LEU A 36 8.22 1.90 -11.94
CA LEU A 36 6.89 1.29 -11.91
C LEU A 36 6.32 1.10 -10.50
N TYR A 37 7.16 0.82 -9.51
CA TYR A 37 6.70 0.45 -8.17
C TYR A 37 6.88 1.57 -7.15
N VAL A 38 7.84 2.48 -7.37
CA VAL A 38 8.11 3.65 -6.52
C VAL A 38 8.17 3.24 -5.03
N SER A 39 7.35 3.85 -4.17
CA SER A 39 7.25 3.50 -2.75
C SER A 39 6.19 2.45 -2.42
N ASN A 40 5.40 1.99 -3.39
CA ASN A 40 4.29 1.07 -3.14
C ASN A 40 4.80 -0.30 -2.64
N GLY A 41 4.28 -0.74 -1.49
CA GLY A 41 4.62 -2.03 -0.87
C GLY A 41 5.94 -2.01 -0.09
N MET A 42 6.56 -0.83 0.09
CA MET A 42 7.67 -0.67 1.03
C MET A 42 7.15 -0.58 2.46
N SER A 43 7.80 -1.23 3.40
CA SER A 43 7.39 -1.17 4.80
C SER A 43 8.55 -1.44 5.76
N ALA A 44 8.40 -0.92 6.97
CA ALA A 44 9.24 -1.21 8.12
C ALA A 44 8.33 -1.61 9.29
N GLY A 45 8.88 -2.32 10.27
CA GLY A 45 8.12 -2.77 11.44
C GLY A 45 9.03 -3.36 12.50
N ASN A 46 8.48 -3.58 13.69
CA ASN A 46 9.25 -4.12 14.82
C ASN A 46 9.70 -5.56 14.59
N THR A 47 8.92 -6.33 13.81
CA THR A 47 9.27 -7.68 13.38
C THR A 47 9.25 -7.81 11.87
N ARG A 48 9.96 -8.81 11.33
CA ARG A 48 9.95 -9.12 9.90
C ARG A 48 8.53 -9.34 9.37
N ASN A 49 7.68 -10.04 10.12
CA ASN A 49 6.33 -10.34 9.68
C ASN A 49 5.41 -9.12 9.80
N GLU A 50 5.60 -8.27 10.80
CA GLU A 50 4.87 -6.99 10.90
C GLU A 50 5.11 -6.12 9.66
N ALA A 51 6.37 -5.92 9.27
CA ALA A 51 6.72 -5.18 8.05
C ALA A 51 6.12 -5.81 6.80
N ARG A 52 6.12 -7.16 6.69
CA ARG A 52 5.52 -7.86 5.55
C ARG A 52 4.01 -7.70 5.50
N VAL A 53 3.32 -7.80 6.64
CA VAL A 53 1.87 -7.61 6.71
C VAL A 53 1.51 -6.19 6.30
N GLN A 54 2.20 -5.18 6.83
CA GLN A 54 1.99 -3.78 6.45
C GLN A 54 2.22 -3.54 4.96
N GLY A 55 3.35 -4.02 4.41
CA GLY A 55 3.65 -3.86 2.99
C GLY A 55 2.64 -4.56 2.06
N LEU A 56 2.17 -5.75 2.44
CA LEU A 56 1.12 -6.47 1.68
C LEU A 56 -0.23 -5.76 1.78
N SER A 57 -0.59 -5.24 2.96
CA SER A 57 -1.80 -4.44 3.14
C SER A 57 -1.79 -3.17 2.29
N GLU A 58 -0.65 -2.47 2.18
CA GLU A 58 -0.55 -1.28 1.30
C GLU A 58 -0.74 -1.65 -0.18
N VAL A 59 -0.20 -2.80 -0.62
CA VAL A 59 -0.41 -3.30 -1.99
C VAL A 59 -1.91 -3.51 -2.25
N PHE A 60 -2.64 -4.12 -1.31
CA PHE A 60 -4.09 -4.25 -1.43
C PHE A 60 -4.81 -2.91 -1.40
N GLU A 61 -4.44 -1.99 -0.50
CA GLU A 61 -5.04 -0.66 -0.40
C GLU A 61 -4.99 0.07 -1.76
N ARG A 62 -3.80 0.17 -2.36
CA ARG A 62 -3.62 0.86 -3.65
C ARG A 62 -4.28 0.13 -4.80
N TYR A 63 -4.20 -1.21 -4.84
CA TYR A 63 -4.82 -2.01 -5.89
C TYR A 63 -6.35 -1.86 -5.87
N VAL A 64 -6.97 -2.05 -4.71
CA VAL A 64 -8.43 -1.97 -4.55
C VAL A 64 -8.92 -0.53 -4.74
N LYS A 65 -8.20 0.47 -4.23
CA LYS A 65 -8.49 1.90 -4.47
C LYS A 65 -8.55 2.22 -5.96
N ASN A 66 -7.53 1.79 -6.72
CA ASN A 66 -7.48 2.06 -8.16
C ASN A 66 -8.68 1.42 -8.88
N ARG A 67 -9.08 0.21 -8.47
CA ARG A 67 -10.27 -0.45 -9.03
C ARG A 67 -11.56 0.29 -8.70
N ILE A 68 -11.79 0.66 -7.44
CA ILE A 68 -12.99 1.40 -7.02
C ILE A 68 -13.17 2.68 -7.85
N ILE A 69 -12.08 3.45 -8.02
CA ILE A 69 -12.10 4.70 -8.77
C ILE A 69 -12.28 4.44 -10.27
N ALA A 70 -11.47 3.57 -10.87
CA ALA A 70 -11.48 3.34 -12.32
C ALA A 70 -12.78 2.68 -12.81
N GLU A 71 -13.37 1.81 -12.00
CA GLU A 71 -14.61 1.08 -12.32
C GLU A 71 -15.85 1.80 -11.78
N SER A 72 -15.70 2.96 -11.11
CA SER A 72 -16.80 3.72 -10.48
C SER A 72 -17.72 2.85 -9.60
N ILE A 73 -17.11 2.04 -8.75
CA ILE A 73 -17.81 1.06 -7.91
C ILE A 73 -18.53 1.78 -6.77
N SER A 74 -19.83 1.58 -6.65
CA SER A 74 -20.60 1.94 -5.45
C SER A 74 -20.26 0.94 -4.34
N LEU A 75 -19.77 1.43 -3.20
CA LEU A 75 -19.46 0.58 -2.07
C LEU A 75 -20.69 0.46 -1.15
N PRO A 76 -20.75 -0.60 -0.33
CA PRO A 76 -21.69 -0.65 0.77
C PRO A 76 -21.14 0.12 1.97
N GLU A 77 -22.02 0.86 2.64
CA GLU A 77 -21.68 1.46 3.93
C GLU A 77 -21.35 0.39 4.97
N ILE A 78 -20.52 0.77 5.95
CA ILE A 78 -20.23 -0.08 7.10
C ILE A 78 -21.40 0.04 8.10
N PRO A 79 -22.05 -1.07 8.51
CA PRO A 79 -23.18 -1.02 9.43
C PRO A 79 -22.83 -0.34 10.76
N ALA A 80 -23.76 0.42 11.33
CA ALA A 80 -23.55 1.20 12.54
C ALA A 80 -23.15 0.32 13.74
N GLU A 81 -23.71 -0.88 13.86
CA GLU A 81 -23.37 -1.86 14.89
C GLU A 81 -21.92 -2.38 14.76
N VAL A 82 -21.38 -2.39 13.54
CA VAL A 82 -19.97 -2.73 13.29
C VAL A 82 -19.07 -1.56 13.70
N MET A 83 -19.46 -0.34 13.33
CA MET A 83 -18.74 0.89 13.68
C MET A 83 -18.71 1.14 15.20
N ALA A 84 -19.78 0.78 15.92
CA ALA A 84 -19.86 0.87 17.37
C ALA A 84 -18.78 0.07 18.13
N ARG A 85 -18.12 -0.88 17.46
CA ARG A 85 -16.97 -1.62 18.01
C ARG A 85 -15.69 -0.77 18.10
N TYR A 86 -15.66 0.40 17.45
CA TYR A 86 -14.51 1.30 17.36
C TYR A 86 -14.87 2.72 17.83
N PRO A 87 -15.15 2.93 19.13
CA PRO A 87 -15.66 4.20 19.65
C PRO A 87 -14.74 5.40 19.39
N ALA A 88 -13.42 5.21 19.42
CA ALA A 88 -12.47 6.29 19.13
C ALA A 88 -12.54 6.79 17.67
N VAL A 89 -12.82 5.88 16.72
CA VAL A 89 -13.03 6.24 15.30
C VAL A 89 -14.35 6.99 15.15
N MET A 90 -15.42 6.52 15.82
CA MET A 90 -16.72 7.20 15.82
C MET A 90 -16.64 8.63 16.39
N GLU A 91 -15.89 8.84 17.46
CA GLU A 91 -15.65 10.18 18.02
C GLU A 91 -14.90 11.09 17.04
N SER A 92 -13.90 10.53 16.34
CA SER A 92 -13.16 11.25 15.31
C SER A 92 -14.06 11.68 14.15
N ILE A 93 -14.96 10.79 13.69
CA ILE A 93 -15.95 11.09 12.64
C ILE A 93 -16.92 12.16 13.10
N ALA A 94 -17.51 12.03 14.30
CA ALA A 94 -18.47 13.01 14.83
C ALA A 94 -17.85 14.41 14.99
N THR A 95 -16.56 14.48 15.33
CA THR A 95 -15.82 15.75 15.40
C THR A 95 -15.69 16.39 14.02
N LEU A 96 -15.34 15.61 12.99
CA LEU A 96 -15.27 16.10 11.60
C LEU A 96 -16.64 16.61 11.12
N GLU A 97 -17.71 15.89 11.43
CA GLU A 97 -19.09 16.30 11.09
C GLU A 97 -19.48 17.61 11.79
N ALA A 98 -19.13 17.77 13.06
CA ALA A 98 -19.40 19.01 13.82
C ALA A 98 -18.64 20.23 13.26
N GLU A 99 -17.46 20.02 12.69
CA GLU A 99 -16.66 21.04 11.99
C GLU A 99 -17.15 21.31 10.55
N GLY A 100 -18.24 20.66 10.12
CA GLY A 100 -18.85 20.87 8.81
C GLY A 100 -18.24 20.05 7.67
N PHE A 101 -17.44 19.02 7.98
CA PHE A 101 -16.97 18.04 7.00
C PHE A 101 -17.91 16.84 7.01
N PRO A 102 -18.84 16.72 6.03
CA PRO A 102 -19.71 15.56 5.99
C PRO A 102 -18.89 14.29 5.76
N ASP A 103 -19.17 13.27 6.56
CA ASP A 103 -18.69 11.92 6.31
C ASP A 103 -19.36 11.41 5.03
N PHE A 104 -18.62 11.41 3.92
CA PHE A 104 -19.04 10.75 2.68
C PHE A 104 -18.88 9.24 2.89
N ARG A 105 -19.83 8.63 3.60
CA ARG A 105 -19.94 7.18 3.68
C ARG A 105 -20.09 6.65 2.25
N LEU A 106 -19.02 6.02 1.76
CA LEU A 106 -18.93 5.38 0.44
C LEU A 106 -19.75 4.11 0.37
#